data_AF-A0A2K1E1I6-F1
#
_entry.id   AF-A0A2K1E1I6-F1
#
_cell.length_a   1.000
_cell.length_b   1.000
_cell.length_c   1.000
_cell.angle_alpha   90.00
_cell.angle_beta   90.00
_cell.angle_gamma   90.00
#
_symmetry.space_group_name_H-M   'P 1'
#
loop_
_entity.id
_entity.type
_entity.pdbx_description
1 polymer ?
#
loop_
_entity_poly.entity_id
_entity_poly.type
_entity_poly.pdbx_seq_one_letter_code
_entity_poly.pdbx_strand_id
1 'polypeptide(L)'
;MFSGNQFVSLVYLCVRLASRWCIFVLNCLGSITPSSTRPILKGVRTELSVCVGGQMMKTILFNAYSDEDYPRRLDLVLDLARYLDGHLTLLNSMPFETTVSADPYGAAFAAMVPIWREEARNLRKKSEVDLANENVPWDWIEDSGPVSHAMLRRSALADIIVLGAREPRVGGSLPSYTAGEIALTADCPVLVLPENIERLELDQPALVAWDGSAEASHALRAATPLLKRSKSVFLVTVAMKKKKGAQFDFPPIAGAEYLSRHGIECDMVELQFDGMPVAQTITEAAAARRCGLIVLGAYGRMRITERIFGGVTHDMLSNSSVPLLLRH
;
A
#
# COMPACT_ATOMS: atom_id res chain seq x y z
N MET A 1 -46.10 5.32 -20.90
CA MET A 1 -46.00 6.70 -21.39
C MET A 1 -45.14 7.48 -20.39
N PHE A 2 -43.95 7.90 -20.83
CA PHE A 2 -43.05 8.88 -20.19
C PHE A 2 -43.76 10.23 -19.99
N SER A 3 -43.34 11.24 -19.20
CA SER A 3 -42.06 11.80 -18.74
C SER A 3 -42.40 12.80 -17.60
N GLY A 4 -41.55 13.43 -16.78
CA GLY A 4 -40.10 13.65 -16.77
C GLY A 4 -39.80 15.08 -16.27
N ASN A 5 -38.77 15.22 -15.44
CA ASN A 5 -37.91 16.40 -15.22
C ASN A 5 -38.51 17.76 -14.81
N GLN A 6 -38.36 18.11 -13.53
CA GLN A 6 -38.03 19.49 -13.10
C GLN A 6 -37.55 19.58 -11.63
N PHE A 7 -36.48 18.86 -11.26
CA PHE A 7 -35.86 19.04 -9.92
C PHE A 7 -34.32 19.05 -9.88
N VAL A 8 -33.65 19.10 -11.04
CA VAL A 8 -32.18 18.99 -11.14
C VAL A 8 -31.47 20.33 -11.43
N SER A 9 -32.18 21.47 -11.44
CA SER A 9 -31.56 22.75 -11.86
C SER A 9 -31.12 23.70 -10.72
N LEU A 10 -31.41 23.41 -9.45
CA LEU A 10 -31.15 24.38 -8.37
C LEU A 10 -29.87 24.15 -7.55
N VAL A 11 -29.24 22.97 -7.62
CA VAL A 11 -28.04 22.65 -6.83
C VAL A 11 -26.74 22.99 -7.58
N TYR A 12 -26.79 23.09 -8.92
CA TYR A 12 -25.62 23.42 -9.75
C TYR A 12 -25.25 24.92 -9.80
N LEU A 13 -26.09 25.81 -9.25
CA LEU A 13 -25.84 27.26 -9.30
C LEU A 13 -25.13 27.82 -8.04
N CYS A 14 -25.12 27.09 -6.91
CA CYS A 14 -24.47 27.56 -5.69
C CYS A 14 -22.94 27.29 -5.62
N VAL A 15 -22.41 26.38 -6.43
CA VAL A 15 -20.96 26.05 -6.40
C VAL A 15 -20.13 26.95 -7.33
N ARG A 16 -20.77 27.73 -8.23
CA ARG A 16 -20.08 28.64 -9.16
C ARG A 16 -19.96 30.09 -8.70
N LEU A 17 -20.41 30.43 -7.49
CA LEU A 17 -20.37 31.81 -6.95
C LEU A 17 -19.37 32.01 -5.78
N ALA A 18 -18.77 30.94 -5.25
CA ALA A 18 -17.79 31.03 -4.16
C ALA A 18 -16.35 31.31 -4.64
N SER A 19 -16.08 31.29 -5.95
CA SER A 19 -14.74 31.51 -6.54
C SER A 19 -14.43 32.97 -6.88
N ARG A 20 -15.26 33.93 -6.45
CA ARG A 20 -15.10 35.37 -6.75
C ARG A 20 -14.73 36.27 -5.57
N TRP A 21 -14.50 35.70 -4.37
CA TRP A 21 -14.17 36.45 -3.15
C TRP A 21 -12.67 36.50 -2.79
N CYS A 22 -11.77 35.87 -3.56
CA CYS A 22 -10.32 35.91 -3.30
C CYS A 22 -9.54 37.06 -3.97
N ILE A 23 -10.21 38.02 -4.63
CA ILE A 23 -9.52 39.12 -5.36
C ILE A 23 -9.60 40.48 -4.63
N PHE A 24 -10.28 40.57 -3.48
CA PHE A 24 -10.54 41.87 -2.84
C PHE A 24 -9.64 42.23 -1.63
N VAL A 25 -8.67 41.40 -1.25
CA VAL A 25 -7.84 41.63 -0.03
C VAL A 25 -6.44 42.19 -0.35
N LEU A 26 -6.12 42.52 -1.61
CA LEU A 26 -4.79 43.01 -2.00
C LEU A 26 -4.71 44.48 -2.44
N ASN A 27 -5.73 45.30 -2.16
CA ASN A 27 -5.77 46.73 -2.54
C ASN A 27 -5.87 47.71 -1.36
N CYS A 28 -5.21 47.39 -0.24
CA CYS A 28 -5.07 48.30 0.91
C CYS A 28 -3.64 48.30 1.46
N LEU A 29 -2.68 48.83 0.71
CA LEU A 29 -1.44 49.39 1.27
C LEU A 29 -1.00 50.57 0.39
N GLY A 30 -1.11 51.76 0.97
CA GLY A 30 -0.93 53.04 0.30
C GLY A 30 0.52 53.43 0.03
N SER A 31 0.67 54.17 -1.06
CA SER A 31 1.55 55.34 -1.24
C SER A 31 2.79 55.48 -0.35
N ILE A 32 3.96 55.07 -0.88
CA ILE A 32 5.26 55.66 -0.52
C ILE A 32 6.05 55.89 -1.84
N THR A 33 6.57 57.09 -2.00
CA THR A 33 7.31 57.65 -3.15
C THR A 33 8.66 56.98 -3.42
N PRO A 34 9.24 57.08 -4.65
CA PRO A 34 10.41 56.29 -5.03
C PRO A 34 11.73 56.97 -4.66
N SER A 35 12.63 56.26 -3.98
CA SER A 35 14.06 56.60 -3.92
C SER A 35 14.89 55.46 -4.49
N SER A 36 15.75 55.81 -5.44
CA SER A 36 16.59 54.91 -6.22
C SER A 36 17.63 54.17 -5.39
N THR A 37 17.53 52.84 -5.35
CA THR A 37 18.69 51.94 -5.23
C THR A 37 18.23 50.53 -5.57
N ARG A 38 18.80 49.92 -6.62
CA ARG A 38 18.56 48.52 -6.99
C ARG A 38 19.37 47.60 -6.07
N PRO A 39 18.77 46.54 -5.50
CA PRO A 39 19.49 45.32 -5.19
C PRO A 39 19.05 44.21 -6.16
N ILE A 40 20.03 43.50 -6.70
CA ILE A 40 19.87 42.30 -7.51
C ILE A 40 19.39 41.19 -6.57
N LEU A 41 18.08 40.92 -6.54
CA LEU A 41 17.52 39.76 -5.86
C LEU A 41 17.44 38.61 -6.87
N LYS A 42 18.35 37.64 -6.72
CA LYS A 42 18.24 36.31 -7.33
C LYS A 42 16.91 35.71 -6.90
N GLY A 43 16.04 35.44 -7.87
CA GLY A 43 14.75 34.81 -7.65
C GLY A 43 14.92 33.39 -7.11
N VAL A 44 14.76 33.23 -5.81
CA VAL A 44 14.38 31.94 -5.23
C VAL A 44 12.87 31.84 -5.45
N ARG A 45 12.45 31.06 -6.44
CA ARG A 45 11.08 30.56 -6.49
C ARG A 45 10.91 29.64 -5.29
N THR A 46 10.39 30.17 -4.20
CA THR A 46 9.76 29.34 -3.17
C THR A 46 8.51 28.75 -3.81
N GLU A 47 8.61 27.52 -4.29
CA GLU A 47 7.42 26.71 -4.54
C GLU A 47 6.68 26.61 -3.20
N LEU A 48 5.55 27.32 -3.10
CA LEU A 48 4.58 27.06 -2.05
C LEU A 48 4.07 25.63 -2.29
N SER A 49 4.70 24.67 -1.63
CA SER A 49 4.11 23.36 -1.39
C SER A 49 2.82 23.61 -0.63
N VAL A 50 1.69 23.53 -1.33
CA VAL A 50 0.39 23.45 -0.69
C VAL A 50 0.42 22.14 0.08
N CYS A 51 0.68 22.23 1.38
CA CYS A 51 0.56 21.11 2.30
C CYS A 51 -0.91 20.70 2.36
N VAL A 52 -1.33 19.87 1.41
CA VAL A 52 -2.58 19.13 1.52
C VAL A 52 -2.37 18.17 2.69
N GLY A 53 -2.78 18.60 3.88
CA GLY A 53 -2.64 17.90 5.17
C GLY A 53 -3.44 16.60 5.25
N GLY A 54 -3.16 15.65 4.37
CA GLY A 54 -3.47 14.24 4.58
C GLY A 54 -2.37 13.62 5.43
N GLN A 55 -2.74 12.71 6.32
CA GLN A 55 -1.80 11.86 7.05
C GLN A 55 -0.85 11.20 6.04
N MET A 56 0.43 11.58 6.07
CA MET A 56 1.44 11.04 5.16
C MET A 56 2.02 9.78 5.79
N MET A 57 2.11 8.69 5.02
CA MET A 57 2.91 7.53 5.39
C MET A 57 4.38 7.95 5.36
N LYS A 58 5.09 7.77 6.47
CA LYS A 58 6.49 8.17 6.63
C LYS A 58 7.37 7.02 7.10
N THR A 59 6.88 6.13 7.95
CA THR A 59 7.69 5.01 8.46
C THR A 59 7.44 3.75 7.64
N ILE A 60 8.45 3.30 6.90
CA ILE A 60 8.39 2.12 6.01
C ILE A 60 9.21 1.00 6.65
N LEU A 61 8.56 -0.11 6.99
CA LEU A 61 9.24 -1.29 7.55
C LEU A 61 9.39 -2.37 6.47
N PHE A 62 10.61 -2.63 6.03
CA PHE A 62 10.92 -3.58 4.97
C PHE A 62 11.56 -4.85 5.52
N ASN A 63 11.05 -6.02 5.12
CA ASN A 63 11.71 -7.29 5.42
C ASN A 63 12.89 -7.52 4.47
N ALA A 64 14.11 -7.27 4.96
CA ALA A 64 15.35 -7.51 4.25
C ALA A 64 15.80 -8.95 4.46
N TYR A 65 15.84 -9.73 3.37
CA TYR A 65 16.35 -11.10 3.36
C TYR A 65 17.15 -11.36 2.10
N SER A 66 18.17 -12.21 2.22
CA SER A 66 19.08 -12.53 1.12
C SER A 66 18.45 -13.58 0.19
N ASP A 67 18.27 -13.23 -1.06
CA ASP A 67 17.98 -14.12 -2.19
C ASP A 67 18.44 -13.44 -3.50
N GLU A 68 18.15 -14.04 -4.65
CA GLU A 68 18.52 -13.49 -5.96
C GLU A 68 17.78 -12.19 -6.31
N ASP A 69 16.58 -11.97 -5.76
CA ASP A 69 15.69 -10.85 -6.08
C ASP A 69 15.81 -9.69 -5.06
N TYR A 70 16.63 -9.84 -4.02
CA TYR A 70 16.87 -8.83 -2.99
C TYR A 70 17.28 -7.46 -3.54
N PRO A 71 18.25 -7.34 -4.48
CA PRO A 71 18.62 -6.03 -5.03
C PRO A 71 17.44 -5.31 -5.67
N ARG A 72 16.61 -6.05 -6.43
CA ARG A 72 15.40 -5.49 -7.06
C ARG A 72 14.41 -5.01 -6.01
N ARG A 73 14.15 -5.79 -4.96
CA ARG A 73 13.25 -5.37 -3.87
C ARG A 73 13.79 -4.17 -3.10
N LEU A 74 15.11 -4.07 -2.93
CA LEU A 74 15.75 -2.92 -2.32
C LEU A 74 15.52 -1.66 -3.16
N ASP A 75 15.71 -1.72 -4.48
CA ASP A 75 15.45 -0.61 -5.40
C ASP A 75 13.98 -0.15 -5.33
N LEU A 76 13.04 -1.11 -5.37
CA LEU A 76 11.61 -0.82 -5.28
C LEU A 76 11.22 -0.13 -3.97
N VAL A 77 11.78 -0.58 -2.83
CA VAL A 77 11.44 0.03 -1.53
C VAL A 77 12.13 1.37 -1.34
N LEU A 78 13.29 1.60 -1.95
CA LEU A 78 13.92 2.92 -2.02
C LEU A 78 13.08 3.89 -2.86
N ASP A 79 12.56 3.44 -4.00
CA ASP A 79 11.61 4.22 -4.80
C ASP A 79 10.35 4.58 -4.00
N LEU A 80 9.81 3.63 -3.23
CA LEU A 80 8.69 3.89 -2.32
C LEU A 80 9.05 4.93 -1.26
N ALA A 81 10.23 4.82 -0.65
CA ALA A 81 10.69 5.77 0.36
C ALA A 81 10.85 7.18 -0.21
N ARG A 82 11.44 7.33 -1.41
CA ARG A 82 11.49 8.62 -2.10
C ARG A 82 10.10 9.14 -2.45
N TYR A 83 9.22 8.25 -2.94
CA TYR A 83 7.84 8.61 -3.27
C TYR A 83 7.11 9.16 -2.04
N LEU A 84 7.23 8.51 -0.89
CA LEU A 84 6.58 8.92 0.36
C LEU A 84 7.32 10.04 1.11
N ASP A 85 8.54 10.39 0.70
CA ASP A 85 9.48 11.21 1.47
C ASP A 85 9.62 10.62 2.90
N GLY A 86 9.79 9.29 2.94
CA GLY A 86 9.72 8.47 4.14
C GLY A 86 11.09 7.98 4.63
N HIS A 87 11.07 7.42 5.83
CA HIS A 87 12.18 6.72 6.47
C HIS A 87 12.07 5.22 6.25
N LEU A 88 13.14 4.60 5.75
CA LEU A 88 13.21 3.18 5.46
C LEU A 88 13.89 2.42 6.61
N THR A 89 13.14 1.57 7.30
CA THR A 89 13.68 0.62 8.27
C THR A 89 13.85 -0.74 7.60
N LEU A 90 15.09 -1.20 7.43
CA LEU A 90 15.40 -2.54 6.94
C LEU A 90 15.50 -3.50 8.11
N LEU A 91 14.59 -4.47 8.20
CA LEU A 91 14.61 -5.51 9.21
C LEU A 91 15.09 -6.83 8.61
N ASN A 92 16.19 -7.34 9.13
CA ASN A 92 16.67 -8.69 8.85
C ASN A 92 16.52 -9.54 10.12
N SER A 93 15.62 -10.53 10.10
CA SER A 93 15.47 -11.49 11.19
C SER A 93 16.14 -12.80 10.83
N MET A 94 17.02 -13.30 11.70
CA MET A 94 17.57 -14.66 11.58
C MET A 94 16.51 -15.69 12.02
N PRO A 95 15.96 -16.50 11.11
CA PRO A 95 14.89 -17.41 11.46
C PRO A 95 15.44 -18.65 12.18
N PHE A 96 15.01 -18.89 13.42
CA PHE A 96 15.40 -20.06 14.21
C PHE A 96 14.30 -21.13 14.33
N GLU A 97 13.15 -20.91 13.67
CA GLU A 97 11.92 -21.69 13.87
C GLU A 97 11.94 -23.10 13.24
N THR A 98 12.68 -23.29 12.15
CA THR A 98 12.64 -24.53 11.35
C THR A 98 13.44 -25.67 11.96
N THR A 99 14.22 -25.38 13.00
CA THR A 99 15.18 -26.31 13.58
C THR A 99 14.65 -26.99 14.85
N VAL A 100 13.81 -26.34 15.65
CA VAL A 100 13.48 -26.87 16.99
C VAL A 100 12.65 -28.16 16.94
N SER A 101 11.78 -28.34 15.94
CA SER A 101 10.96 -29.55 15.79
C SER A 101 11.69 -30.71 15.09
N ALA A 102 12.67 -30.42 14.24
CA ALA A 102 13.43 -31.41 13.47
C ALA A 102 14.81 -31.76 14.08
N ASP A 103 15.25 -31.01 15.09
CA ASP A 103 16.56 -31.17 15.73
C ASP A 103 16.41 -31.18 17.27
N PRO A 104 15.94 -32.29 17.86
CA PRO A 104 15.67 -32.39 19.30
C PRO A 104 16.90 -32.19 20.19
N TYR A 105 18.11 -32.29 19.62
CA TYR A 105 19.37 -32.10 20.33
C TYR A 105 20.05 -30.75 19.99
N GLY A 106 19.48 -29.95 19.08
CA GLY A 106 19.99 -28.62 18.71
C GLY A 106 21.35 -28.61 18.00
N ALA A 107 21.84 -29.75 17.54
CA ALA A 107 23.18 -29.86 16.94
C ALA A 107 23.22 -29.28 15.51
N ALA A 108 22.20 -29.55 14.70
CA ALA A 108 22.06 -28.95 13.37
C ALA A 108 21.82 -27.44 13.48
N PHE A 109 21.01 -27.01 14.46
CA PHE A 109 20.83 -25.61 14.78
C PHE A 109 22.15 -24.92 15.13
N ALA A 110 22.92 -25.47 16.08
CA ALA A 110 24.19 -24.89 16.50
C ALA A 110 25.20 -24.79 15.35
N ALA A 111 25.18 -25.77 14.42
CA ALA A 111 26.01 -25.74 13.22
C ALA A 111 25.57 -24.67 12.21
N MET A 112 24.28 -24.35 12.12
CA MET A 112 23.73 -23.35 11.18
C MET A 112 23.86 -21.90 11.69
N VAL A 113 23.80 -21.68 13.01
CA VAL A 113 23.92 -20.33 13.61
C VAL A 113 25.10 -19.49 13.07
N PRO A 114 26.35 -19.99 12.98
CA PRO A 114 27.45 -19.21 12.43
C PRO A 114 27.25 -18.86 10.96
N ILE A 115 26.65 -19.76 10.16
CA ILE A 115 26.34 -19.54 8.74
C ILE A 115 25.30 -18.43 8.60
N TRP A 116 24.18 -18.52 9.33
CA TRP A 116 23.14 -17.48 9.29
C TRP A 116 23.65 -16.12 9.77
N ARG A 117 24.51 -16.09 10.80
CA ARG A 117 25.16 -14.84 11.25
C ARG A 117 26.11 -14.26 10.21
N GLU A 118 26.81 -15.11 9.48
CA GLU A 118 27.66 -14.67 8.38
C GLU A 118 26.82 -14.15 7.20
N GLU A 119 25.75 -14.85 6.82
CA GLU A 119 24.79 -14.40 5.81
C GLU A 119 24.15 -13.06 6.18
N ALA A 120 23.68 -12.90 7.42
CA ALA A 120 23.11 -11.63 7.91
C ALA A 120 24.12 -10.49 7.85
N ARG A 121 25.37 -10.72 8.28
CA ARG A 121 26.46 -9.73 8.19
C ARG A 121 26.79 -9.37 6.74
N ASN A 122 26.83 -10.36 5.86
CA ASN A 122 27.12 -10.16 4.44
C ASN A 122 26.00 -9.39 3.74
N LEU A 123 24.74 -9.72 4.04
CA LEU A 123 23.59 -8.99 3.55
C LEU A 123 23.66 -7.52 3.99
N ARG A 124 23.79 -7.28 5.30
CA ARG A 124 23.92 -5.93 5.85
C ARG A 124 25.05 -5.14 5.18
N LYS A 125 26.24 -5.73 5.07
CA LYS A 125 27.40 -5.06 4.46
C LYS A 125 27.14 -4.68 3.00
N LYS A 126 26.48 -5.55 2.23
CA LYS A 126 26.09 -5.25 0.84
C LYS A 126 25.06 -4.11 0.81
N SER A 127 24.01 -4.21 1.63
CA SER A 127 22.98 -3.17 1.73
C SER A 127 23.55 -1.82 2.14
N GLU A 128 24.49 -1.77 3.09
CA GLU A 128 25.15 -0.52 3.51
C GLU A 128 25.94 0.13 2.37
N VAL A 129 26.56 -0.67 1.48
CA VAL A 129 27.25 -0.16 0.29
C VAL A 129 26.25 0.40 -0.72
N ASP A 130 25.17 -0.33 -0.97
CA ASP A 130 24.13 0.10 -1.93
C ASP A 130 23.43 1.37 -1.44
N LEU A 131 23.14 1.45 -0.14
CA LEU A 131 22.47 2.60 0.50
C LEU A 131 23.38 3.82 0.71
N ALA A 132 24.71 3.67 0.65
CA ALA A 132 25.64 4.76 0.96
C ALA A 132 25.49 5.98 0.06
N ASN A 133 25.03 5.79 -1.18
CA ASN A 133 24.83 6.87 -2.16
C ASN A 133 23.35 7.25 -2.32
N GLU A 134 22.47 6.70 -1.48
CA GLU A 134 21.04 6.91 -1.59
C GLU A 134 20.56 8.09 -0.74
N ASN A 135 19.77 8.97 -1.35
CA ASN A 135 19.18 10.11 -0.66
C ASN A 135 17.85 9.73 0.03
N VAL A 136 17.87 8.64 0.79
CA VAL A 136 16.75 8.12 1.58
C VAL A 136 17.24 7.92 3.01
N PRO A 137 16.57 8.48 4.03
CA PRO A 137 16.94 8.20 5.41
C PRO A 137 16.58 6.75 5.76
N TRP A 138 17.54 6.02 6.34
CA TRP A 138 17.37 4.60 6.64
C TRP A 138 18.01 4.18 7.97
N ASP A 139 17.46 3.11 8.54
CA ASP A 139 18.06 2.37 9.66
C ASP A 139 18.03 0.87 9.40
N TRP A 140 18.95 0.15 10.04
CA TRP A 140 19.05 -1.31 9.93
C TRP A 140 18.77 -1.95 11.28
N ILE A 141 17.91 -2.96 11.27
CA ILE A 141 17.52 -3.72 12.45
C ILE A 141 17.84 -5.19 12.22
N GLU A 142 18.65 -5.74 13.11
CA GLU A 142 18.87 -7.18 13.21
C GLU A 142 17.95 -7.75 14.29
N ASP A 143 17.29 -8.85 13.97
CA ASP A 143 16.40 -9.55 14.88
C ASP A 143 16.66 -11.06 14.84
N SER A 144 15.99 -11.78 15.73
CA SER A 144 16.18 -13.21 15.91
C SER A 144 14.84 -13.89 16.14
N GLY A 145 14.62 -14.98 15.41
CA GLY A 145 13.39 -15.75 15.45
C GLY A 145 12.47 -15.48 14.25
N PRO A 146 11.18 -15.85 14.37
CA PRO A 146 10.17 -15.65 13.33
C PRO A 146 10.20 -14.25 12.73
N VAL A 147 10.26 -14.17 11.39
CA VAL A 147 10.14 -12.90 10.66
C VAL A 147 8.82 -12.22 10.98
N SER A 148 7.71 -12.96 11.00
CA SER A 148 6.38 -12.41 11.30
C SER A 148 6.36 -11.73 12.67
N HIS A 149 6.83 -12.40 13.72
CA HIS A 149 6.91 -11.83 15.07
C HIS A 149 7.82 -10.60 15.16
N ALA A 150 8.99 -10.62 14.50
CA ALA A 150 9.91 -9.49 14.49
C ALA A 150 9.29 -8.26 13.81
N MET A 151 8.61 -8.46 12.67
CA MET A 151 7.91 -7.41 11.94
C MET A 151 6.70 -6.89 12.72
N LEU A 152 5.87 -7.77 13.28
CA LEU A 152 4.67 -7.43 14.04
C LEU A 152 4.98 -6.57 15.26
N ARG A 153 6.05 -6.89 16.01
CA ARG A 153 6.50 -6.09 17.16
C ARG A 153 6.77 -4.64 16.81
N ARG A 154 7.14 -4.35 15.56
CA ARG A 154 7.45 -2.99 15.08
C ARG A 154 6.32 -2.38 14.26
N SER A 155 5.34 -3.18 13.86
CA SER A 155 4.20 -2.73 13.05
C SER A 155 3.41 -1.59 13.70
N ALA A 156 3.35 -1.55 15.04
CA ALA A 156 2.66 -0.53 15.82
C ALA A 156 3.15 0.91 15.59
N LEU A 157 4.39 1.10 15.13
CA LEU A 157 4.96 2.41 14.81
C LEU A 157 5.35 2.56 13.33
N ALA A 158 5.03 1.56 12.50
CA ALA A 158 5.19 1.63 11.06
C ALA A 158 3.90 2.13 10.40
N ASP A 159 4.03 2.95 9.37
CA ASP A 159 2.88 3.37 8.56
C ASP A 159 2.56 2.34 7.45
N ILE A 160 3.58 1.59 7.02
CA ILE A 160 3.45 0.54 6.01
C ILE A 160 4.54 -0.52 6.19
N ILE A 161 4.16 -1.79 6.06
CA ILE A 161 5.10 -2.91 5.98
C ILE A 161 5.28 -3.31 4.52
N VAL A 162 6.51 -3.59 4.09
CA VAL A 162 6.83 -4.03 2.73
C VAL A 162 7.44 -5.43 2.76
N LEU A 163 6.85 -6.35 1.97
CA LEU A 163 7.24 -7.75 1.88
C LEU A 163 7.28 -8.21 0.42
N GLY A 164 8.09 -9.22 0.10
CA GLY A 164 8.00 -9.93 -1.16
C GLY A 164 6.81 -10.89 -1.22
N ALA A 165 6.30 -11.17 -2.41
CA ALA A 165 5.21 -12.12 -2.67
C ALA A 165 5.61 -13.59 -2.52
N ARG A 166 6.90 -13.89 -2.30
CA ARG A 166 7.42 -15.25 -2.11
C ARG A 166 7.98 -15.44 -0.71
N GLU A 167 7.86 -16.66 -0.21
CA GLU A 167 8.41 -17.04 1.08
C GLU A 167 9.93 -17.29 0.97
N PRO A 168 10.77 -16.52 1.68
CA PRO A 168 12.22 -16.68 1.63
C PRO A 168 12.69 -18.09 2.00
N ARG A 169 12.00 -18.72 2.95
CA ARG A 169 12.43 -19.95 3.65
C ARG A 169 12.42 -21.21 2.79
N VAL A 170 11.72 -21.20 1.66
CA VAL A 170 11.60 -22.35 0.74
C VAL A 170 12.21 -22.03 -0.63
N GLY A 171 13.24 -21.18 -0.64
CA GLY A 171 13.92 -20.74 -1.87
C GLY A 171 13.02 -19.90 -2.77
N GLY A 172 12.02 -19.21 -2.22
CA GLY A 172 11.07 -18.42 -2.99
C GLY A 172 10.02 -19.24 -3.78
N SER A 173 9.99 -20.56 -3.63
CA SER A 173 9.11 -21.43 -4.43
C SER A 173 7.61 -21.36 -4.07
N LEU A 174 7.27 -20.86 -2.88
CA LEU A 174 5.89 -20.76 -2.40
C LEU A 174 5.46 -19.30 -2.25
N PRO A 175 4.16 -19.01 -2.40
CA PRO A 175 3.58 -17.71 -2.03
C PRO A 175 3.92 -17.34 -0.58
N SER A 176 4.07 -16.04 -0.33
CA SER A 176 4.44 -15.51 0.98
C SER A 176 3.35 -15.72 2.03
N TYR A 177 3.48 -16.80 2.80
CA TYR A 177 2.65 -17.05 3.98
C TYR A 177 2.88 -15.96 5.03
N THR A 178 4.13 -15.51 5.20
CA THR A 178 4.47 -14.40 6.10
C THR A 178 3.72 -13.10 5.74
N ALA A 179 3.54 -12.77 4.46
CA ALA A 179 2.73 -11.61 4.07
C ALA A 179 1.26 -11.77 4.47
N GLY A 180 0.70 -12.97 4.30
CA GLY A 180 -0.63 -13.30 4.77
C GLY A 180 -0.78 -13.15 6.29
N GLU A 181 0.10 -13.78 7.06
CA GLU A 181 0.09 -13.73 8.52
C GLU A 181 0.21 -12.30 9.07
N ILE A 182 1.13 -11.50 8.53
CA ILE A 182 1.33 -10.11 8.94
C ILE A 182 0.12 -9.26 8.54
N ALA A 183 -0.44 -9.43 7.34
CA ALA A 183 -1.61 -8.67 6.89
C ALA A 183 -2.84 -8.90 7.77
N LEU A 184 -2.94 -10.07 8.41
CA LEU A 184 -4.03 -10.42 9.33
C LEU A 184 -3.88 -9.75 10.71
N THR A 185 -2.65 -9.50 11.16
CA THR A 185 -2.36 -9.21 12.59
C THR A 185 -1.62 -7.90 12.85
N ALA A 186 -1.00 -7.29 11.84
CA ALA A 186 -0.29 -6.03 11.99
C ALA A 186 -1.21 -4.87 12.37
N ASP A 187 -0.64 -3.75 12.83
CA ASP A 187 -1.38 -2.51 13.09
C ASP A 187 -1.45 -1.56 11.88
N CYS A 188 -0.68 -1.84 10.83
CA CYS A 188 -0.57 -1.04 9.61
C CYS A 188 -0.82 -1.88 8.33
N PRO A 189 -1.04 -1.25 7.16
CA PRO A 189 -1.17 -1.97 5.90
C PRO A 189 0.15 -2.65 5.48
N VAL A 190 0.01 -3.75 4.73
CA VAL A 190 1.12 -4.53 4.17
C VAL A 190 1.13 -4.37 2.66
N LEU A 191 2.18 -3.76 2.11
CA LEU A 191 2.48 -3.74 0.69
C LEU A 191 3.27 -4.98 0.30
N VAL A 192 2.70 -5.79 -0.57
CA VAL A 192 3.34 -6.99 -1.11
C VAL A 192 3.84 -6.70 -2.52
N LEU A 193 5.14 -6.90 -2.71
CA LEU A 193 5.84 -6.74 -3.97
C LEU A 193 5.76 -8.05 -4.78
N PRO A 194 5.13 -8.05 -5.96
CA PRO A 194 5.13 -9.19 -6.87
C PRO A 194 6.53 -9.58 -7.30
N GLU A 195 6.67 -10.79 -7.81
CA GLU A 195 7.89 -11.18 -8.52
C GLU A 195 8.00 -10.42 -9.84
N ASN A 196 9.23 -10.15 -10.28
CA ASN A 196 9.54 -9.62 -11.61
C ASN A 196 8.99 -8.21 -11.93
N ILE A 197 8.56 -7.44 -10.94
CA ILE A 197 8.24 -6.02 -11.16
C ILE A 197 9.51 -5.18 -11.14
N GLU A 198 9.73 -4.36 -12.16
CA GLU A 198 10.92 -3.51 -12.25
C GLU A 198 10.72 -2.14 -11.59
N ARG A 199 9.45 -1.71 -11.42
CA ARG A 199 9.11 -0.40 -10.87
C ARG A 199 7.80 -0.42 -10.11
N LEU A 200 7.71 0.41 -9.07
CA LEU A 200 6.46 0.74 -8.40
C LEU A 200 5.77 1.91 -9.10
N GLU A 201 4.72 1.60 -9.85
CA GLU A 201 3.91 2.58 -10.60
C GLU A 201 2.70 3.08 -9.78
N LEU A 202 2.93 3.51 -8.54
CA LEU A 202 1.85 3.88 -7.59
C LEU A 202 1.08 5.16 -7.96
N ASP A 203 1.60 5.91 -8.94
CA ASP A 203 0.94 7.07 -9.56
C ASP A 203 -0.04 6.66 -10.68
N GLN A 204 0.01 5.42 -11.16
CA GLN A 204 -0.95 4.87 -12.11
C GLN A 204 -2.30 4.59 -11.43
N PRO A 205 -3.36 4.21 -12.18
CA PRO A 205 -4.64 3.91 -11.57
C PRO A 205 -4.53 2.89 -10.44
N ALA A 206 -5.36 3.04 -9.42
CA ALA A 206 -5.47 2.08 -8.33
C ALA A 206 -6.82 1.38 -8.39
N LEU A 207 -6.84 0.07 -8.12
CA LEU A 207 -8.06 -0.69 -7.94
C LEU A 207 -8.26 -0.96 -6.46
N VAL A 208 -9.42 -0.62 -5.93
CA VAL A 208 -9.82 -0.97 -4.56
C VAL A 208 -10.91 -2.02 -4.63
N ALA A 209 -10.60 -3.24 -4.17
CA ALA A 209 -11.56 -4.31 -4.04
C ALA A 209 -12.48 -4.04 -2.84
N TRP A 210 -13.77 -3.87 -3.12
CA TRP A 210 -14.76 -3.41 -2.16
C TRP A 210 -15.96 -4.33 -2.13
N ASP A 211 -16.27 -4.85 -0.94
CA ASP A 211 -17.49 -5.60 -0.70
C ASP A 211 -18.34 -5.00 0.42
N GLY A 212 -17.87 -3.93 1.09
CA GLY A 212 -18.56 -3.30 2.21
C GLY A 212 -18.32 -3.99 3.55
N SER A 213 -17.38 -4.93 3.64
CA SER A 213 -16.93 -5.54 4.90
C SER A 213 -16.06 -4.59 5.74
N ALA A 214 -15.85 -4.96 7.01
CA ALA A 214 -14.90 -4.27 7.89
C ALA A 214 -13.47 -4.32 7.33
N GLU A 215 -13.04 -5.46 6.79
CA GLU A 215 -11.69 -5.65 6.26
C GLU A 215 -11.45 -4.79 5.02
N ALA A 216 -12.43 -4.74 4.10
CA ALA A 216 -12.37 -3.83 2.95
C ALA A 216 -12.37 -2.35 3.41
N SER A 217 -13.09 -2.03 4.48
CA SER A 217 -13.10 -0.70 5.09
C SER A 217 -11.74 -0.31 5.66
N HIS A 218 -11.07 -1.21 6.38
CA HIS A 218 -9.73 -0.96 6.90
C HIS A 218 -8.72 -0.78 5.77
N ALA A 219 -8.78 -1.61 4.72
CA ALA A 219 -7.91 -1.47 3.54
C ALA A 219 -8.13 -0.15 2.80
N LEU A 220 -9.38 0.23 2.52
CA LEU A 220 -9.73 1.51 1.90
C LEU A 220 -9.18 2.70 2.70
N ARG A 221 -9.38 2.69 4.01
CA ARG A 221 -8.90 3.74 4.92
C ARG A 221 -7.37 3.84 4.90
N ALA A 222 -6.70 2.70 5.07
CA ALA A 222 -5.24 2.64 5.09
C ALA A 222 -4.61 3.07 3.75
N ALA A 223 -5.28 2.79 2.63
CA ALA A 223 -4.79 3.14 1.30
C ALA A 223 -4.93 4.63 0.94
N THR A 224 -5.71 5.41 1.69
CA THR A 224 -6.05 6.81 1.35
C THR A 224 -4.82 7.67 0.97
N PRO A 225 -3.67 7.61 1.67
CA PRO A 225 -2.48 8.40 1.30
C PRO A 225 -1.90 8.03 -0.08
N LEU A 226 -1.96 6.76 -0.48
CA LEU A 226 -1.52 6.28 -1.79
C LEU A 226 -2.55 6.62 -2.87
N LEU A 227 -3.83 6.38 -2.59
CA LEU A 227 -4.94 6.65 -3.51
C LEU A 227 -5.04 8.14 -3.90
N LYS A 228 -4.71 9.06 -2.99
CA LYS A 228 -4.63 10.50 -3.27
C LYS A 228 -3.63 10.87 -4.38
N ARG A 229 -2.62 10.02 -4.59
CA ARG A 229 -1.53 10.26 -5.53
C ARG A 229 -1.69 9.42 -6.81
N SER A 230 -2.59 8.44 -6.80
CA SER A 230 -2.94 7.66 -7.99
C SER A 230 -3.71 8.51 -9.01
N LYS A 231 -3.42 8.29 -10.29
CA LYS A 231 -4.04 9.01 -11.41
C LYS A 231 -5.57 8.90 -11.46
N SER A 232 -6.09 7.74 -11.07
CA SER A 232 -7.53 7.49 -10.93
C SER A 232 -7.75 6.32 -9.97
N VAL A 233 -8.94 6.24 -9.38
CA VAL A 233 -9.30 5.16 -8.46
C VAL A 233 -10.53 4.42 -8.99
N PHE A 234 -10.44 3.09 -9.08
CA PHE A 234 -11.55 2.22 -9.39
C PHE A 234 -12.02 1.51 -8.13
N LEU A 235 -13.24 1.80 -7.68
CA LEU A 235 -13.86 1.09 -6.57
C LEU A 235 -14.64 -0.10 -7.13
N VAL A 236 -14.08 -1.30 -6.98
CA VAL A 236 -14.52 -2.50 -7.68
C VAL A 236 -15.29 -3.42 -6.75
N THR A 237 -16.52 -3.76 -7.13
CA THR A 237 -17.31 -4.83 -6.50
C THR A 237 -17.39 -6.03 -7.43
N VAL A 238 -17.41 -7.25 -6.88
CA VAL A 238 -17.64 -8.48 -7.67
C VAL A 238 -19.03 -9.02 -7.33
N ALA A 239 -19.92 -9.01 -8.32
CA ALA A 239 -21.31 -9.43 -8.18
C ALA A 239 -21.40 -10.96 -8.06
N MET A 240 -21.43 -11.46 -6.82
CA MET A 240 -21.71 -12.87 -6.53
C MET A 240 -23.22 -13.14 -6.48
N LYS A 241 -23.65 -14.34 -6.86
CA LYS A 241 -25.03 -14.81 -6.62
C LYS A 241 -25.32 -14.74 -5.11
N LYS A 242 -26.12 -13.75 -4.69
CA LYS A 242 -26.49 -13.55 -3.28
C LYS A 242 -27.14 -14.82 -2.72
N LYS A 243 -26.46 -15.54 -1.83
CA LYS A 243 -27.14 -16.49 -0.93
C LYS A 243 -27.99 -15.68 0.04
N LYS A 244 -29.23 -16.13 0.31
CA LYS A 244 -30.12 -15.49 1.30
C LYS A 244 -29.35 -15.29 2.62
N GLY A 245 -29.25 -14.05 3.10
CA GLY A 245 -28.62 -13.69 4.38
C GLY A 245 -27.17 -13.20 4.32
N ALA A 246 -26.53 -13.14 3.15
CA ALA A 246 -25.23 -12.47 2.99
C ALA A 246 -25.45 -10.97 2.72
N GLN A 247 -25.72 -10.21 3.78
CA GLN A 247 -25.71 -8.75 3.74
C GLN A 247 -24.34 -8.29 4.23
N PHE A 248 -23.60 -7.60 3.37
CA PHE A 248 -22.38 -6.89 3.78
C PHE A 248 -22.74 -5.73 4.72
N ASP A 249 -21.78 -5.32 5.54
CA ASP A 249 -22.01 -4.33 6.59
C ASP A 249 -22.40 -2.96 6.01
N PHE A 250 -21.86 -2.62 4.82
CA PHE A 250 -22.16 -1.39 4.09
C PHE A 250 -22.62 -1.62 2.64
N PRO A 251 -23.44 -0.70 2.08
CA PRO A 251 -23.73 -0.69 0.65
C PRO A 251 -22.49 -0.26 -0.17
N PRO A 252 -22.37 -0.68 -1.44
CA PRO A 252 -21.22 -0.32 -2.29
C PRO A 252 -20.89 1.18 -2.33
N ILE A 253 -21.93 2.04 -2.33
CA ILE A 253 -21.78 3.49 -2.41
C ILE A 253 -21.04 4.11 -1.21
N ALA A 254 -21.06 3.45 -0.03
CA ALA A 254 -20.44 3.98 1.18
C ALA A 254 -18.92 4.16 1.04
N GLY A 255 -18.25 3.27 0.29
CA GLY A 255 -16.82 3.40 0.00
C GLY A 255 -16.50 4.64 -0.85
N ALA A 256 -17.33 4.91 -1.86
CA ALA A 256 -17.18 6.09 -2.72
C ALA A 256 -17.45 7.39 -1.93
N GLU A 257 -18.47 7.40 -1.07
CA GLU A 257 -18.74 8.53 -0.16
C GLU A 257 -17.56 8.80 0.78
N TYR A 258 -16.94 7.74 1.31
CA TYR A 258 -15.75 7.87 2.13
C TYR A 258 -14.59 8.50 1.34
N LEU A 259 -14.26 7.96 0.16
CA LEU A 259 -13.18 8.49 -0.70
C LEU A 259 -13.41 9.96 -1.07
N SER A 260 -14.66 10.33 -1.40
CA SER A 260 -15.03 11.71 -1.72
C SER A 260 -14.74 12.68 -0.56
N ARG A 261 -15.01 12.29 0.69
CA ARG A 261 -14.68 13.11 1.88
C ARG A 261 -13.18 13.32 2.06
N HIS A 262 -12.36 12.42 1.53
CA HIS A 262 -10.90 12.54 1.50
C HIS A 262 -10.36 13.23 0.25
N GLY A 263 -11.24 13.75 -0.63
CA GLY A 263 -10.85 14.42 -1.87
C GLY A 263 -10.38 13.45 -2.96
N ILE A 264 -10.82 12.19 -2.91
CA ILE A 264 -10.51 11.18 -3.91
C ILE A 264 -11.78 10.90 -4.71
N GLU A 265 -11.75 11.18 -6.01
CA GLU A 265 -12.78 10.74 -6.94
C GLU A 265 -12.53 9.29 -7.36
N CYS A 266 -13.60 8.49 -7.49
CA CYS A 266 -13.49 7.11 -7.93
C CYS A 266 -14.60 6.70 -8.89
N ASP A 267 -14.25 5.83 -9.84
CA ASP A 267 -15.20 5.14 -10.69
C ASP A 267 -15.68 3.86 -10.01
N MET A 268 -16.98 3.75 -9.76
CA MET A 268 -17.58 2.52 -9.25
C MET A 268 -17.75 1.52 -10.40
N VAL A 269 -17.19 0.33 -10.23
CA VAL A 269 -17.23 -0.73 -11.24
C VAL A 269 -17.77 -2.01 -10.61
N GLU A 270 -18.86 -2.54 -11.15
CA GLU A 270 -19.35 -3.87 -10.78
C GLU A 270 -18.89 -4.89 -11.82
N LEU A 271 -18.08 -5.86 -11.40
CA LEU A 271 -17.63 -6.98 -12.21
C LEU A 271 -18.60 -8.15 -12.04
N GLN A 272 -18.93 -8.81 -13.15
CA GLN A 272 -19.79 -9.98 -13.13
C GLN A 272 -18.99 -11.21 -12.71
N PHE A 273 -19.53 -12.03 -11.81
CA PHE A 273 -18.98 -13.34 -11.52
C PHE A 273 -19.52 -14.37 -12.53
N ASP A 274 -18.70 -14.75 -13.51
CA ASP A 274 -19.04 -15.67 -14.59
C ASP A 274 -18.56 -17.12 -14.35
N GLY A 275 -18.13 -17.42 -13.12
CA GLY A 275 -17.56 -18.73 -12.73
C GLY A 275 -16.05 -18.71 -12.58
N MET A 276 -15.38 -17.61 -12.96
CA MET A 276 -13.96 -17.38 -12.67
C MET A 276 -13.71 -17.09 -11.18
N PRO A 277 -12.57 -17.54 -10.59
CA PRO A 277 -12.17 -17.16 -9.24
C PRO A 277 -12.09 -15.63 -9.07
N VAL A 278 -12.55 -15.13 -7.91
CA VAL A 278 -12.58 -13.69 -7.60
C VAL A 278 -11.22 -13.02 -7.73
N ALA A 279 -10.17 -13.67 -7.25
CA ALA A 279 -8.81 -13.16 -7.35
C ALA A 279 -8.41 -12.92 -8.81
N GLN A 280 -8.70 -13.89 -9.69
CA GLN A 280 -8.45 -13.77 -11.12
C GLN A 280 -9.29 -12.66 -11.76
N THR A 281 -10.58 -12.55 -11.41
CA THR A 281 -11.44 -11.46 -11.89
C THR A 281 -10.88 -10.07 -11.50
N ILE A 282 -10.34 -9.94 -10.29
CA ILE A 282 -9.74 -8.69 -9.81
C ILE A 282 -8.41 -8.40 -10.54
N THR A 283 -7.52 -9.38 -10.68
CA THR A 283 -6.22 -9.18 -11.35
C THR A 283 -6.39 -8.88 -12.83
N GLU A 284 -7.31 -9.54 -13.54
CA GLU A 284 -7.63 -9.23 -14.93
C GLU A 284 -8.22 -7.82 -15.07
N ALA A 285 -9.11 -7.42 -14.16
CA ALA A 285 -9.68 -6.08 -14.15
C ALA A 285 -8.63 -4.99 -13.87
N ALA A 286 -7.67 -5.26 -12.99
CA ALA A 286 -6.54 -4.39 -12.70
C ALA A 286 -5.62 -4.25 -13.93
N ALA A 287 -5.28 -5.37 -14.58
CA ALA A 287 -4.45 -5.39 -15.79
C ALA A 287 -5.13 -4.62 -16.94
N ALA A 288 -6.42 -4.86 -17.18
CA ALA A 288 -7.19 -4.17 -18.22
C ALA A 288 -7.25 -2.64 -18.02
N ARG A 289 -7.13 -2.17 -16.77
CA ARG A 289 -7.12 -0.76 -16.38
C ARG A 289 -5.72 -0.20 -16.18
N ARG A 290 -4.68 -1.03 -16.36
CA ARG A 290 -3.26 -0.71 -16.11
C ARG A 290 -3.06 -0.16 -14.70
N CYS A 291 -3.67 -0.82 -13.72
CA CYS A 291 -3.53 -0.39 -12.35
C CYS A 291 -2.11 -0.68 -11.84
N GLY A 292 -1.51 0.28 -11.16
CA GLY A 292 -0.21 0.13 -10.49
C GLY A 292 -0.33 -0.34 -9.03
N LEU A 293 -1.55 -0.39 -8.49
CA LEU A 293 -1.84 -0.85 -7.13
C LEU A 293 -3.20 -1.54 -7.06
N ILE A 294 -3.26 -2.66 -6.34
CA ILE A 294 -4.52 -3.28 -5.90
C ILE A 294 -4.60 -3.18 -4.38
N VAL A 295 -5.71 -2.62 -3.87
CA VAL A 295 -6.02 -2.53 -2.44
C VAL A 295 -7.05 -3.60 -2.12
N LEU A 296 -6.77 -4.43 -1.10
CA LEU A 296 -7.61 -5.56 -0.73
C LEU A 296 -7.72 -5.71 0.79
N GLY A 297 -8.95 -5.93 1.27
CA GLY A 297 -9.20 -6.42 2.62
C GLY A 297 -8.67 -7.85 2.78
N ALA A 298 -7.71 -8.06 3.66
CA ALA A 298 -7.13 -9.39 3.90
C ALA A 298 -8.10 -10.24 4.71
N TYR A 299 -8.28 -11.51 4.31
CA TYR A 299 -9.05 -12.51 5.06
C TYR A 299 -10.48 -12.10 5.45
N GLY A 300 -11.13 -11.28 4.62
CA GLY A 300 -12.49 -10.82 4.85
C GLY A 300 -13.55 -11.92 4.73
N ARG A 301 -14.80 -11.54 5.02
CA ARG A 301 -15.98 -12.42 5.04
C ARG A 301 -16.42 -12.98 3.68
N MET A 302 -15.65 -12.85 2.60
CA MET A 302 -15.86 -13.65 1.39
C MET A 302 -15.59 -15.12 1.74
N ARG A 303 -16.63 -15.77 2.27
CA ARG A 303 -16.65 -17.15 2.75
C ARG A 303 -16.27 -18.09 1.60
N ILE A 304 -14.99 -18.38 1.48
CA ILE A 304 -14.55 -19.68 0.98
C ILE A 304 -14.70 -20.63 2.15
N THR A 305 -15.80 -21.37 2.11
CA THR A 305 -15.86 -22.70 2.72
C THR A 305 -14.85 -23.57 1.99
N GLU A 306 -13.59 -23.46 2.40
CA GLU A 306 -12.56 -24.49 2.34
C GLU A 306 -11.41 -24.05 3.25
N ARG A 307 -10.82 -25.04 3.91
CA ARG A 307 -10.14 -24.93 5.20
C ARG A 307 -8.95 -23.97 5.18
N ILE A 308 -9.03 -22.96 6.05
CA ILE A 308 -7.92 -22.32 6.79
C ILE A 308 -6.95 -21.56 5.86
N PHE A 309 -7.05 -20.22 5.90
CA PHE A 309 -6.45 -19.21 5.00
C PHE A 309 -7.27 -18.93 3.73
N GLY A 310 -7.94 -17.76 3.70
CA GLY A 310 -8.91 -17.38 2.68
C GLY A 310 -8.38 -17.42 1.25
N GLY A 311 -9.06 -18.20 0.39
CA GLY A 311 -8.60 -18.48 -0.97
C GLY A 311 -8.35 -17.24 -1.81
N VAL A 312 -9.14 -16.16 -1.70
CA VAL A 312 -8.91 -14.93 -2.48
C VAL A 312 -7.57 -14.29 -2.12
N THR A 313 -7.28 -14.06 -0.84
CA THR A 313 -6.00 -13.44 -0.45
C THR A 313 -4.82 -14.34 -0.81
N HIS A 314 -4.95 -15.66 -0.61
CA HIS A 314 -3.92 -16.63 -1.00
C HIS A 314 -3.66 -16.61 -2.52
N ASP A 315 -4.72 -16.65 -3.33
CA ASP A 315 -4.64 -16.63 -4.80
C ASP A 315 -4.05 -15.30 -5.30
N MET A 316 -4.39 -14.18 -4.66
CA MET A 316 -3.83 -12.87 -4.97
C MET A 316 -2.32 -12.82 -4.66
N LEU A 317 -1.89 -13.29 -3.49
CA LEU A 317 -0.47 -13.40 -3.13
C LEU A 317 0.30 -14.34 -4.07
N SER A 318 -0.39 -15.33 -4.64
CA SER A 318 0.20 -16.31 -5.54
C SER A 318 0.39 -15.78 -6.96
N ASN A 319 -0.57 -15.00 -7.48
CA ASN A 319 -0.69 -14.76 -8.92
C ASN A 319 -0.71 -13.28 -9.33
N SER A 320 -0.70 -12.33 -8.39
CA SER A 320 -0.75 -10.91 -8.76
C SER A 320 0.57 -10.46 -9.40
N SER A 321 0.50 -9.82 -10.55
CA SER A 321 1.60 -9.07 -11.18
C SER A 321 1.61 -7.59 -10.80
N VAL A 322 0.61 -7.14 -10.02
CA VAL A 322 0.46 -5.76 -9.54
C VAL A 322 0.70 -5.74 -8.02
N PRO A 323 1.40 -4.72 -7.47
CA PRO A 323 1.53 -4.53 -6.03
C PRO A 323 0.20 -4.63 -5.28
N LEU A 324 0.21 -5.35 -4.16
CA LEU A 324 -0.97 -5.53 -3.32
C LEU A 324 -0.81 -4.75 -2.02
N LEU A 325 -1.77 -3.89 -1.68
CA LEU A 325 -1.89 -3.32 -0.35
C LEU A 325 -2.96 -4.08 0.42
N LEU A 326 -2.53 -4.83 1.43
CA LEU A 326 -3.37 -5.69 2.25
C LEU A 326 -3.60 -5.06 3.63
N ARG A 327 -4.84 -5.17 4.13
CA ARG A 327 -5.18 -4.79 5.51
C ARG A 327 -6.37 -5.60 6.00
N HIS A 328 -6.32 -6.09 7.23
CA HIS A 328 -7.45 -6.70 7.93
C HIS A 328 -8.20 -5.66 8.78
#